data_AF-A0A397PI78-F1
#
_entry.id   AF-A0A397PI78-F1
#
_cell.length_a   1.000
_cell.length_b   1.000
_cell.length_c   1.000
_cell.angle_alpha   90.00
_cell.angle_beta   90.00
_cell.angle_gamma   90.00
#
_symmetry.space_group_name_H-M   'P 1'
#
loop_
_entity.id
_entity.type
_entity.pdbx_description
1 polymer ?
#
loop_
_entity_poly.entity_id
_entity_poly.type
_entity_poly.pdbx_seq_one_letter_code
_entity_poly.pdbx_strand_id
1 'polypeptide(L)'
;MRRLFRSATALVTASAIALTAVLPRQPAIAQTSGDAPVAGTLSPSECRQLDDENVRAAIGSITQQRLKAELSGLNYAALVQQQWTETRMDARIDEQIDIAIQEVRADTDWFDRAYSTISRDQAEEFAIAVAEKTYTSEAFRNAMSDLTTAIGKDIGARLETAAAAASGPAVSCMRLALEARYGGAIAQSFVQQTETSLDVAAQSGTPAITTGDLVFQGSEAIGGLLLVMTRRMIARMVAQMGRRLAGAIATRIVSSFTGLIGLALIVKDLIDAGEGVFPLIEERMKSDDSKQLIKTEIAESISGFVNENIETISQETAANMFAMWQSFQDRYDLLLSLADQNAAFKDFLREREAKELARLGEIVELIVQQEGEPAVFERLEGSSLKTALDTLSLDGIEIARQTRSLESGIAWSKLAGDRVDEVLRFDVYSRIRPEQISQPELNRLLSVDDSTAVYRLAALPSVARERLLALPPAKVRSLATRLDEEELAALARYETELPEKSARALLDSVSENPARMEKLARFGLQEAVLASADEDAAIDMLLNPGGTFSLFGMVNDFGKVRAGQVEPRVFVEAYTWTLAVTALALLIFIILVARMIRGRRTTIIVKDQHGREIGRGKE
;
A
#
# COMPACT_ATOMS: atom_id res chain seq x y z
N MET A 1 -29.11 37.39 -54.76
CA MET A 1 -28.37 38.61 -55.17
C MET A 1 -27.25 38.80 -54.15
N ARG A 2 -26.05 38.33 -54.45
CA ARG A 2 -25.00 39.01 -55.23
C ARG A 2 -24.37 40.16 -54.43
N ARG A 3 -23.04 40.05 -54.32
CA ARG A 3 -22.04 41.13 -54.14
C ARG A 3 -21.88 41.56 -52.67
N LEU A 4 -20.69 41.80 -52.12
CA LEU A 4 -19.32 41.98 -52.64
C LEU A 4 -18.45 42.09 -51.39
N PHE A 5 -17.35 41.34 -51.26
CA PHE A 5 -16.06 41.99 -50.98
C PHE A 5 -14.93 41.14 -51.59
N ARG A 6 -14.16 41.85 -52.41
CA ARG A 6 -13.09 41.43 -53.31
C ARG A 6 -11.81 41.16 -52.49
N SER A 7 -11.09 40.05 -52.70
CA SER A 7 -10.13 39.74 -53.79
C SER A 7 -8.72 40.32 -53.58
N ALA A 8 -7.73 39.43 -53.43
CA ALA A 8 -6.43 39.42 -54.15
C ALA A 8 -5.70 38.09 -53.79
N THR A 9 -5.64 37.07 -54.66
CA THR A 9 -4.60 36.77 -55.69
C THR A 9 -3.18 36.67 -55.09
N ALA A 10 -2.32 35.68 -55.32
CA ALA A 10 -2.15 34.66 -56.37
C ALA A 10 -1.21 33.55 -55.78
N LEU A 11 -1.46 32.26 -56.00
CA LEU A 11 -0.86 31.43 -57.07
C LEU A 11 0.68 31.30 -56.98
N VAL A 12 1.18 30.26 -56.29
CA VAL A 12 2.36 29.50 -56.73
C VAL A 12 2.14 28.01 -56.44
N THR A 13 2.45 27.25 -57.47
CA THR A 13 2.44 25.81 -57.71
C THR A 13 3.16 24.93 -56.68
N ALA A 14 2.54 23.79 -56.43
CA ALA A 14 3.06 22.41 -56.53
C ALA A 14 4.51 22.10 -56.10
N SER A 15 4.60 20.95 -55.41
CA SER A 15 5.76 20.06 -55.26
C SER A 15 6.68 20.31 -54.07
N ALA A 16 6.41 19.62 -52.96
CA ALA A 16 7.45 19.15 -52.05
C ALA A 16 6.95 17.91 -51.28
N ILE A 17 7.23 16.75 -51.88
CA ILE A 17 7.85 15.57 -51.25
C ILE A 17 7.32 15.22 -49.84
N ALA A 18 6.58 14.12 -49.79
CA ALA A 18 6.40 13.33 -48.59
C ALA A 18 7.78 12.92 -48.02
N LEU A 19 8.25 13.63 -47.00
CA LEU A 19 9.30 13.15 -46.11
C LEU A 19 8.63 12.29 -45.03
N THR A 20 8.41 11.02 -45.37
CA THR A 20 8.41 9.96 -44.35
C THR A 20 9.76 10.02 -43.66
N ALA A 21 9.78 10.40 -42.38
CA ALA A 21 10.94 10.21 -41.53
C ALA A 21 11.13 8.70 -41.33
N VAL A 22 11.81 8.07 -42.29
CA VAL A 22 12.53 6.81 -42.07
C VAL A 22 13.63 7.15 -41.08
N LEU A 23 13.32 6.98 -39.79
CA LEU A 23 14.38 6.85 -38.80
C LEU A 23 15.26 5.69 -39.26
N PRO A 24 16.58 5.87 -39.47
CA PRO A 24 17.45 4.73 -39.61
C PRO A 24 17.32 3.94 -38.31
N ARG A 25 16.82 2.70 -38.40
CA ARG A 25 17.14 1.66 -37.43
C ARG A 25 18.66 1.60 -37.41
N GLN A 26 19.26 2.29 -36.46
CA GLN A 26 20.64 2.04 -36.09
C GLN A 26 20.69 0.54 -35.80
N PRO A 27 21.59 -0.22 -36.45
CA PRO A 27 21.86 -1.56 -35.97
C PRO A 27 22.16 -1.41 -34.48
N ALA A 28 21.55 -2.26 -33.65
CA ALA A 28 21.94 -2.38 -32.27
C ALA A 28 23.47 -2.54 -32.27
N ILE A 29 24.17 -1.44 -31.97
CA ILE A 29 25.56 -1.50 -31.58
C ILE A 29 25.43 -2.26 -30.28
N ALA A 30 25.73 -3.56 -30.34
CA ALA A 30 26.25 -4.27 -29.21
C ALA A 30 27.41 -3.39 -28.73
N GLN A 31 27.13 -2.53 -27.75
CA GLN A 31 28.15 -1.95 -26.93
C GLN A 31 28.72 -3.14 -26.19
N THR A 32 29.70 -3.78 -26.81
CA THR A 32 30.80 -4.37 -26.07
C THR A 32 31.43 -3.19 -25.34
N SER A 33 30.86 -2.84 -24.19
CA SER A 33 31.64 -2.30 -23.09
C SER A 33 32.72 -3.36 -22.84
N GLY A 34 33.84 -3.19 -23.52
CA GLY A 34 35.10 -3.70 -23.03
C GLY A 34 35.38 -2.94 -21.75
N ASP A 35 34.69 -3.33 -20.68
CA ASP A 35 35.12 -3.08 -19.33
C ASP A 35 36.50 -3.72 -19.25
N ALA A 36 37.54 -2.90 -19.35
CA ALA A 36 38.75 -3.24 -18.64
C ALA A 36 38.29 -3.58 -17.21
N PRO A 37 38.62 -4.76 -16.67
CA PRO A 37 38.17 -5.14 -15.34
C PRO A 37 38.55 -4.01 -14.41
N VAL A 38 37.54 -3.35 -13.82
CA VAL A 38 37.80 -2.41 -12.74
C VAL A 38 38.49 -3.24 -11.68
N ALA A 39 39.77 -2.95 -11.46
CA ALA A 39 40.60 -3.72 -10.55
C ALA A 39 39.89 -3.80 -9.19
N GLY A 40 39.50 -5.02 -8.78
CA GLY A 40 38.89 -5.31 -7.48
C GLY A 40 37.40 -5.69 -7.45
N THR A 41 36.70 -5.72 -8.59
CA THR A 41 35.33 -6.29 -8.63
C THR A 41 35.35 -7.81 -8.56
N LEU A 42 34.53 -8.40 -7.67
CA LEU A 42 34.25 -9.84 -7.71
C LEU A 42 33.76 -10.23 -9.11
N SER A 43 34.36 -11.27 -9.67
CA SER A 43 33.94 -11.85 -10.94
C SER A 43 32.55 -12.50 -10.81
N PRO A 44 31.81 -12.64 -11.93
CA PRO A 44 30.55 -13.36 -11.92
C PRO A 44 30.66 -14.81 -11.41
N SER A 45 31.84 -15.44 -11.51
CA SER A 45 32.10 -16.76 -10.91
C SER A 45 32.23 -16.70 -9.39
N GLU A 46 32.89 -15.70 -8.85
CA GLU A 46 33.06 -15.53 -7.40
C GLU A 46 31.71 -15.19 -6.74
N CYS A 47 30.91 -14.31 -7.35
CA CYS A 47 29.57 -14.00 -6.85
C CYS A 47 28.65 -15.22 -6.78
N ARG A 48 28.77 -16.16 -7.73
CA ARG A 48 27.97 -17.40 -7.74
C ARG A 48 28.35 -18.40 -6.64
N GLN A 49 29.53 -18.24 -6.03
CA GLN A 49 30.03 -19.12 -4.98
C GLN A 49 29.81 -18.56 -3.58
N LEU A 50 29.20 -17.38 -3.46
CA LEU A 50 28.91 -16.76 -2.17
C LEU A 50 27.82 -17.55 -1.43
N ASP A 51 28.09 -17.85 -0.17
CA ASP A 51 27.09 -18.28 0.80
C ASP A 51 26.54 -17.08 1.58
N ASP A 52 25.51 -17.31 2.40
CA ASP A 52 24.81 -16.25 3.13
C ASP A 52 25.72 -15.50 4.11
N GLU A 53 26.71 -16.20 4.70
CA GLU A 53 27.66 -15.63 5.64
C GLU A 53 28.63 -14.66 4.94
N ASN A 54 29.06 -14.99 3.72
CA ASN A 54 30.05 -14.22 2.97
C ASN A 54 29.45 -13.08 2.13
N VAL A 55 28.14 -13.09 1.85
CA VAL A 55 27.46 -12.01 1.10
C VAL A 55 27.70 -10.64 1.75
N ARG A 56 27.65 -10.52 3.07
CA ARG A 56 27.88 -9.24 3.77
C ARG A 56 29.27 -8.67 3.51
N ALA A 57 30.30 -9.51 3.61
CA ALA A 57 31.68 -9.11 3.38
C ALA A 57 31.92 -8.74 1.91
N ALA A 58 31.33 -9.50 0.98
CA ALA A 58 31.39 -9.23 -0.45
C ALA A 58 30.77 -7.88 -0.82
N ILE A 59 29.56 -7.59 -0.33
CA ILE A 59 28.89 -6.29 -0.51
C ILE A 59 29.75 -5.18 0.07
N GLY A 60 30.25 -5.34 1.30
CA GLY A 60 31.16 -4.39 1.95
C GLY A 60 32.35 -4.01 1.08
N SER A 61 33.05 -5.00 0.55
CA SER A 61 34.21 -4.81 -0.33
C SER A 61 33.83 -4.09 -1.64
N ILE A 62 32.78 -4.54 -2.32
CA ILE A 62 32.31 -3.94 -3.59
C ILE A 62 31.94 -2.46 -3.36
N THR A 63 31.16 -2.18 -2.33
CA THR A 63 30.68 -0.84 -1.99
C THR A 63 31.82 0.09 -1.62
N GLN A 64 32.77 -0.37 -0.78
CA GLN A 64 33.93 0.43 -0.38
C GLN A 64 34.82 0.79 -1.56
N GLN A 65 35.13 -0.16 -2.42
CA GLN A 65 36.01 0.10 -3.57
C GLN A 65 35.37 1.09 -4.56
N ARG A 66 34.07 0.94 -4.83
CA ARG A 66 33.34 1.82 -5.75
C ARG A 66 33.20 3.24 -5.19
N LEU A 67 32.79 3.37 -3.92
CA LEU A 67 32.74 4.69 -3.27
C LEU A 67 34.11 5.35 -3.20
N LYS A 68 35.17 4.58 -2.93
CA LYS A 68 36.55 5.08 -2.93
C LYS A 68 36.98 5.59 -4.30
N ALA A 69 36.71 4.84 -5.36
CA ALA A 69 37.02 5.27 -6.72
C ALA A 69 36.31 6.58 -7.09
N GLU A 70 35.02 6.70 -6.78
CA GLU A 70 34.22 7.88 -7.10
C GLU A 70 34.61 9.11 -6.27
N LEU A 71 34.74 8.97 -4.95
CA LEU A 71 34.99 10.11 -4.05
C LEU A 71 36.44 10.60 -4.10
N SER A 72 37.40 9.73 -4.42
CA SER A 72 38.79 10.14 -4.64
C SER A 72 38.99 10.89 -5.97
N GLY A 73 38.09 10.70 -6.94
CA GLY A 73 38.09 11.42 -8.22
C GLY A 73 37.49 12.83 -8.17
N LEU A 74 36.96 13.26 -7.02
CA LEU A 74 36.32 14.57 -6.89
C LEU A 74 37.32 15.73 -6.90
N ASN A 75 37.07 16.71 -7.76
CA ASN A 75 37.80 17.98 -7.76
C ASN A 75 37.25 18.92 -6.67
N TYR A 76 37.73 18.76 -5.44
CA TYR A 76 37.32 19.58 -4.29
C TYR A 76 37.60 21.07 -4.50
N ALA A 77 38.68 21.44 -5.21
CA ALA A 77 39.00 22.83 -5.50
C ALA A 77 37.96 23.49 -6.42
N ALA A 78 37.53 22.78 -7.47
CA ALA A 78 36.46 23.26 -8.35
C ALA A 78 35.12 23.38 -7.59
N LEU A 79 34.82 22.44 -6.69
CA LEU A 79 33.62 22.47 -5.87
C LEU A 79 33.59 23.66 -4.91
N VAL A 80 34.71 23.91 -4.21
CA VAL A 80 34.88 25.08 -3.35
C VAL A 80 34.73 26.36 -4.18
N GLN A 81 35.37 26.46 -5.34
CA GLN A 81 35.29 27.65 -6.19
C GLN A 81 33.86 27.94 -6.67
N GLN A 82 33.11 26.90 -7.05
CA GLN A 82 31.70 27.05 -7.42
C GLN A 82 30.89 27.61 -6.25
N GLN A 83 30.93 26.93 -5.10
CA GLN A 83 30.12 27.31 -3.93
C GLN A 83 30.57 28.63 -3.31
N TRP A 84 31.85 28.98 -3.41
CA TRP A 84 32.39 30.28 -3.03
C TRP A 84 31.73 31.43 -3.81
N THR A 85 31.52 31.21 -5.10
CA THR A 85 30.87 32.18 -5.99
C THR A 85 29.37 32.28 -5.68
N GLU A 86 28.70 31.13 -5.54
CA GLU A 86 27.26 31.07 -5.25
C GLU A 86 26.89 31.71 -3.91
N THR A 87 27.72 31.51 -2.88
CA THR A 87 27.53 32.08 -1.53
C THR A 87 28.02 33.52 -1.39
N ARG A 88 28.63 34.08 -2.45
CA ARG A 88 29.23 35.43 -2.49
C ARG A 88 30.26 35.64 -1.38
N MET A 89 31.11 34.65 -1.16
CA MET A 89 32.05 34.67 -0.04
C MET A 89 33.05 35.82 -0.11
N ASP A 90 33.44 36.25 -1.32
CA ASP A 90 34.32 37.42 -1.51
C ASP A 90 33.74 38.68 -0.86
N ALA A 91 32.49 39.02 -1.15
CA ALA A 91 31.84 40.21 -0.61
C ALA A 91 31.69 40.13 0.93
N ARG A 92 31.38 38.94 1.45
CA ARG A 92 31.24 38.72 2.90
C ARG A 92 32.57 38.86 3.62
N ILE A 93 33.67 38.37 3.04
CA ILE A 93 35.01 38.50 3.62
C ILE A 93 35.46 39.96 3.56
N ASP A 94 35.29 40.61 2.41
CA ASP A 94 35.70 42.01 2.22
C ASP A 94 34.99 42.94 3.21
N GLU A 95 33.69 42.74 3.44
CA GLU A 95 32.91 43.47 4.45
C GLU A 95 33.43 43.25 5.88
N GLN A 96 33.77 42.01 6.25
CA GLN A 96 34.31 41.74 7.59
C GLN A 96 35.72 42.31 7.78
N ILE A 97 36.53 42.33 6.73
CA ILE A 97 37.85 42.99 6.74
C ILE A 97 37.66 44.49 7.01
N ASP A 98 36.69 45.14 6.35
CA ASP A 98 36.41 46.57 6.55
C ASP A 98 36.00 46.88 7.98
N ILE A 99 35.10 46.08 8.55
CA ILE A 99 34.64 46.23 9.94
C ILE A 99 35.83 46.04 10.89
N ALA A 100 36.63 44.97 10.71
CA ALA A 100 37.78 44.69 11.56
C ALA A 100 38.84 45.80 11.48
N ILE A 101 39.12 46.34 10.29
CA ILE A 101 40.04 47.46 10.11
C ILE A 101 39.53 48.70 10.86
N GLN A 102 38.23 49.01 10.77
CA GLN A 102 37.66 50.15 11.47
C GLN A 102 37.76 50.00 12.99
N GLU A 103 37.50 48.80 13.52
CA GLU A 103 37.63 48.51 14.94
C GLU A 103 39.08 48.61 15.42
N VAL A 104 40.03 47.91 14.79
CA VAL A 104 41.44 47.98 15.20
C VAL A 104 41.95 49.41 15.08
N ARG A 105 41.56 50.14 14.02
CA ARG A 105 41.93 51.54 13.84
C ARG A 105 41.36 52.43 14.95
N ALA A 106 40.12 52.20 15.39
CA ALA A 106 39.50 52.96 16.48
C ALA A 106 40.14 52.64 17.85
N ASP A 107 40.61 51.41 18.03
CA ASP A 107 41.28 50.93 19.25
C ASP A 107 42.77 51.33 19.30
N THR A 108 43.33 51.90 18.24
CA THR A 108 44.77 52.24 18.12
C THR A 108 45.02 53.75 18.21
N ASP A 109 45.99 54.14 19.04
CA ASP A 109 46.44 55.52 19.17
C ASP A 109 47.05 56.07 17.88
N TRP A 110 46.81 57.36 17.60
CA TRP A 110 47.25 58.01 16.36
C TRP A 110 48.76 57.89 16.12
N PHE A 111 49.58 57.94 17.19
CA PHE A 111 51.04 57.81 17.08
C PHE A 111 51.47 56.40 16.70
N ASP A 112 50.82 55.36 17.21
CA ASP A 112 51.11 53.96 16.87
C ASP A 112 50.68 53.66 15.43
N ARG A 113 49.57 54.26 14.97
CA ARG A 113 49.17 54.22 13.56
C ARG A 113 50.23 54.83 12.66
N ALA A 114 50.71 56.03 12.98
CA ALA A 114 51.78 56.66 12.21
C ALA A 114 53.07 55.82 12.24
N TYR A 115 53.45 55.27 13.39
CA TYR A 115 54.64 54.42 13.56
C TYR A 115 54.56 53.09 12.80
N SER A 116 53.36 52.53 12.62
CA SER A 116 53.17 51.29 11.84
C SER A 116 53.56 51.39 10.37
N THR A 117 53.64 52.60 9.81
CA THR A 117 54.09 52.80 8.42
C THR A 117 55.59 52.64 8.22
N ILE A 118 56.36 52.63 9.31
CA ILE A 118 57.83 52.55 9.30
C ILE A 118 58.36 51.36 10.14
N SER A 119 57.52 50.76 10.97
CA SER A 119 57.84 49.58 11.78
C SER A 119 57.14 48.34 11.23
N ARG A 120 57.94 47.37 10.76
CA ARG A 120 57.45 46.07 10.30
C ARG A 120 56.73 45.32 11.41
N ASP A 121 57.27 45.35 12.62
CA ASP A 121 56.72 44.62 13.77
C ASP A 121 55.35 45.19 14.15
N GLN A 122 55.19 46.52 14.12
CA GLN A 122 53.90 47.17 14.40
C GLN A 122 52.88 46.92 13.29
N ALA A 123 53.32 46.90 12.03
CA ALA A 123 52.46 46.56 10.90
C ALA A 123 51.96 45.11 10.96
N GLU A 124 52.83 44.19 11.37
CA GLU A 124 52.50 42.79 11.58
C GLU A 124 51.51 42.62 12.73
N GLU A 125 51.71 43.32 13.84
CA GLU A 125 50.77 43.32 14.98
C GLU A 125 49.36 43.79 14.57
N PHE A 126 49.26 44.88 13.80
CA PHE A 126 47.96 45.34 13.30
C PHE A 126 47.34 44.38 12.28
N ALA A 127 48.13 43.76 11.41
CA ALA A 127 47.64 42.75 10.48
C ALA A 127 47.12 41.50 11.22
N ILE A 128 47.80 41.08 12.29
CA ILE A 128 47.36 39.99 13.16
C ILE A 128 46.04 40.36 13.84
N ALA A 129 45.94 41.55 14.44
CA ALA A 129 44.73 42.00 15.12
C ALA A 129 43.52 42.09 14.16
N VAL A 130 43.73 42.61 12.94
CA VAL A 130 42.68 42.67 11.92
C VAL A 130 42.29 41.28 11.46
N ALA A 131 43.26 40.39 11.19
CA ALA A 131 42.99 39.00 10.79
C ALA A 131 42.26 38.23 11.89
N GLU A 132 42.65 38.38 13.14
CA GLU A 132 42.00 37.76 14.29
C GLU A 132 40.55 38.24 14.41
N LYS A 133 40.29 39.55 14.44
CA LYS A 133 38.92 40.08 14.48
C LYS A 133 38.09 39.64 13.27
N THR A 134 38.66 39.66 12.06
CA THR A 134 37.96 39.25 10.82
C THR A 134 37.55 37.78 10.87
N TYR A 135 38.51 36.87 11.04
CA TYR A 135 38.29 35.43 10.87
C TYR A 135 37.73 34.75 12.12
N THR A 136 37.72 35.43 13.28
CA THR A 136 37.04 34.95 14.48
C THR A 136 35.65 35.55 14.68
N SER A 137 35.25 36.53 13.86
CA SER A 137 33.93 37.15 13.91
C SER A 137 32.79 36.13 13.76
N GLU A 138 31.66 36.40 14.40
CA GLU A 138 30.46 35.57 14.28
C GLU A 138 29.92 35.58 12.83
N ALA A 139 29.99 36.73 12.16
CA ALA A 139 29.57 36.87 10.77
C ALA A 139 30.43 36.03 9.81
N PHE A 140 31.77 36.04 9.95
CA PHE A 140 32.63 35.16 9.15
C PHE A 140 32.37 33.68 9.45
N ARG A 141 32.20 33.31 10.73
CA ARG A 141 31.86 31.93 11.11
C ARG A 141 30.54 31.46 10.49
N ASN A 142 29.52 32.32 10.47
CA ASN A 142 28.25 32.03 9.83
C ASN A 142 28.40 31.90 8.31
N ALA A 143 29.17 32.78 7.67
CA ALA A 143 29.46 32.68 6.23
C ALA A 143 30.20 31.38 5.88
N MET A 144 31.18 30.98 6.68
CA MET A 144 31.88 29.70 6.54
C MET A 144 30.95 28.50 6.78
N SER A 145 30.02 28.60 7.73
CA SER A 145 29.01 27.58 7.98
C SER A 145 28.06 27.41 6.78
N ASP A 146 27.61 28.52 6.18
CA ASP A 146 26.78 28.53 4.98
C ASP A 146 27.51 27.86 3.80
N LEU A 147 28.76 28.27 3.56
CA LEU A 147 29.61 27.70 2.51
C LEU A 147 29.84 26.20 2.72
N THR A 148 30.21 25.80 3.93
CA THR A 148 30.44 24.38 4.26
C THR A 148 29.16 23.56 4.14
N THR A 149 28.02 24.13 4.50
CA THR A 149 26.70 23.49 4.32
C THR A 149 26.37 23.31 2.84
N ALA A 150 26.63 24.32 2.00
CA ALA A 150 26.39 24.23 0.57
C ALA A 150 27.31 23.20 -0.10
N ILE A 151 28.61 23.21 0.20
CA ILE A 151 29.55 22.19 -0.28
C ILE A 151 29.14 20.81 0.22
N GLY A 152 28.73 20.68 1.48
CA GLY A 152 28.26 19.45 2.07
C GLY A 152 27.03 18.88 1.36
N LYS A 153 26.10 19.72 0.91
CA LYS A 153 24.94 19.30 0.09
C LYS A 153 25.39 18.72 -1.26
N ASP A 154 26.33 19.37 -1.95
CA ASP A 154 26.84 18.88 -3.23
C ASP A 154 27.63 17.58 -3.08
N ILE A 155 28.45 17.45 -2.03
CA ILE A 155 29.12 16.19 -1.68
C ILE A 155 28.08 15.11 -1.38
N GLY A 156 27.03 15.45 -0.63
CA GLY A 156 25.90 14.55 -0.35
C GLY A 156 25.24 14.04 -1.62
N ALA A 157 24.89 14.91 -2.56
CA ALA A 157 24.28 14.52 -3.83
C ALA A 157 25.20 13.62 -4.68
N ARG A 158 26.51 13.90 -4.67
CA ARG A 158 27.52 13.07 -5.33
C ARG A 158 27.68 11.71 -4.64
N LEU A 159 27.64 11.69 -3.32
CA LEU A 159 27.67 10.45 -2.54
C LEU A 159 26.43 9.60 -2.82
N GLU A 160 25.25 10.20 -2.94
CA GLU A 160 24.02 9.50 -3.32
C GLU A 160 24.15 8.87 -4.71
N THR A 161 24.70 9.63 -5.67
CA THR A 161 24.99 9.11 -7.02
C THR A 161 26.01 7.97 -6.99
N ALA A 162 27.08 8.10 -6.21
CA ALA A 162 28.11 7.08 -6.07
C ALA A 162 27.59 5.82 -5.36
N ALA A 163 26.73 5.97 -4.35
CA ALA A 163 26.06 4.86 -3.67
C ALA A 163 25.09 4.13 -4.61
N ALA A 164 24.35 4.86 -5.45
CA ALA A 164 23.52 4.28 -6.50
C ALA A 164 24.36 3.54 -7.56
N ALA A 165 25.51 4.10 -7.96
CA ALA A 165 26.43 3.42 -8.87
C ALA A 165 27.06 2.16 -8.24
N ALA A 166 27.30 2.16 -6.93
CA ALA A 166 27.80 1.02 -6.18
C ALA A 166 26.75 -0.08 -5.96
N SER A 167 25.46 0.27 -5.92
CA SER A 167 24.37 -0.69 -5.69
C SER A 167 24.22 -1.67 -6.84
N GLY A 168 24.36 -1.22 -8.10
CA GLY A 168 24.20 -2.07 -9.28
C GLY A 168 25.08 -3.34 -9.25
N PRO A 169 26.41 -3.21 -9.09
CA PRO A 169 27.30 -4.36 -8.95
C PRO A 169 27.01 -5.24 -7.73
N ALA A 170 26.67 -4.65 -6.58
CA ALA A 170 26.35 -5.40 -5.37
C ALA A 170 25.05 -6.23 -5.53
N VAL A 171 23.99 -5.62 -6.06
CA VAL A 171 22.71 -6.28 -6.39
C VAL A 171 22.92 -7.35 -7.44
N SER A 172 23.74 -7.10 -8.46
CA SER A 172 24.09 -8.11 -9.46
C SER A 172 24.81 -9.31 -8.84
N CYS A 173 25.73 -9.07 -7.90
CA CYS A 173 26.44 -10.13 -7.19
C CYS A 173 25.50 -10.98 -6.33
N MET A 174 24.61 -10.33 -5.56
CA MET A 174 23.55 -10.98 -4.79
C MET A 174 22.61 -11.80 -5.68
N ARG A 175 22.15 -11.23 -6.79
CA ARG A 175 21.32 -11.92 -7.78
C ARG A 175 22.00 -13.19 -8.29
N LEU A 176 23.29 -13.12 -8.63
CA LEU A 176 24.07 -14.28 -9.09
C LEU A 176 24.22 -15.36 -8.02
N ALA A 177 24.39 -14.97 -6.75
CA ALA A 177 24.43 -15.90 -5.62
C ALA A 177 23.09 -16.65 -5.47
N LEU A 178 21.97 -15.92 -5.47
CA LEU A 178 20.62 -16.52 -5.42
C LEU A 178 20.33 -17.38 -6.64
N GLU A 179 20.73 -16.94 -7.83
CA GLU A 179 20.52 -17.68 -9.07
C GLU A 179 21.26 -19.02 -9.05
N ALA A 180 22.50 -19.03 -8.57
CA ALA A 180 23.30 -20.24 -8.44
C ALA A 180 22.71 -21.23 -7.42
N ARG A 181 22.19 -20.72 -6.29
CA ARG A 181 21.70 -21.57 -5.19
C ARG A 181 20.25 -22.00 -5.36
N TYR A 182 19.36 -21.14 -5.82
CA TYR A 182 17.91 -21.37 -5.82
C TYR A 182 17.24 -21.17 -7.18
N GLY A 183 17.97 -20.69 -8.19
CA GLY A 183 17.49 -20.55 -9.56
C GLY A 183 17.01 -19.16 -9.96
N GLY A 184 16.64 -19.04 -11.23
CA GLY A 184 16.34 -17.76 -11.88
C GLY A 184 15.15 -17.01 -11.29
N ALA A 185 14.09 -17.70 -10.88
CA ALA A 185 12.90 -17.05 -10.30
C ALA A 185 13.19 -16.34 -8.99
N ILE A 186 13.91 -16.97 -8.06
CA ILE A 186 14.28 -16.37 -6.77
C ILE A 186 15.17 -15.14 -7.02
N ALA A 187 16.16 -15.28 -7.91
CA ALA A 187 17.02 -14.17 -8.29
C ALA A 187 16.25 -13.01 -8.94
N GLN A 188 15.28 -13.30 -9.79
CA GLN A 188 14.45 -12.29 -10.44
C GLN A 188 13.49 -11.60 -9.46
N SER A 189 12.87 -12.34 -8.53
CA SER A 189 12.03 -11.75 -7.48
C SER A 189 12.83 -10.84 -6.56
N PHE A 190 14.09 -11.18 -6.25
CA PHE A 190 14.98 -10.30 -5.50
C PHE A 190 15.24 -8.98 -6.24
N VAL A 191 15.51 -9.02 -7.54
CA VAL A 191 15.70 -7.81 -8.36
C VAL A 191 14.43 -6.96 -8.39
N GLN A 192 13.27 -7.55 -8.69
CA GLN A 192 11.99 -6.82 -8.74
C GLN A 192 11.64 -6.16 -7.41
N GLN A 193 11.88 -6.85 -6.28
CA GLN A 193 11.68 -6.29 -4.95
C GLN A 193 12.66 -5.15 -4.66
N THR A 194 13.92 -5.30 -5.07
CA THR A 194 14.94 -4.27 -4.89
C THR A 194 14.61 -3.02 -5.71
N GLU A 195 14.23 -3.18 -6.98
CA GLU A 195 13.79 -2.09 -7.85
C GLU A 195 12.59 -1.35 -7.26
N THR A 196 11.56 -2.09 -6.83
CA THR A 196 10.39 -1.49 -6.15
C THR A 196 10.79 -0.70 -4.91
N SER A 197 11.71 -1.23 -4.11
CA SER A 197 12.18 -0.57 -2.88
C SER A 197 13.00 0.69 -3.16
N LEU A 198 13.72 0.73 -4.28
CA LEU A 198 14.47 1.89 -4.75
C LEU A 198 13.56 2.96 -5.39
N ASP A 199 12.53 2.55 -6.13
CA ASP A 199 11.55 3.46 -6.73
C ASP A 199 10.68 4.16 -5.68
N VAL A 200 10.21 3.42 -4.68
CA VAL A 200 9.47 3.99 -3.53
C VAL A 200 10.34 5.00 -2.79
N ALA A 201 11.64 4.69 -2.63
CA ALA A 201 12.59 5.59 -2.01
C ALA A 201 12.81 6.90 -2.81
N ALA A 202 12.85 6.83 -4.14
CA ALA A 202 13.00 8.01 -4.99
C ALA A 202 11.76 8.92 -4.98
N GLN A 203 10.55 8.35 -4.83
CA GLN A 203 9.28 9.09 -4.80
C GLN A 203 9.00 9.76 -3.45
N SER A 204 9.57 9.24 -2.36
CA SER A 204 9.31 9.70 -0.98
C SER A 204 10.04 11.00 -0.59
N GLY A 205 10.54 11.78 -1.55
CA GLY A 205 11.36 12.99 -1.36
C GLY A 205 10.70 14.20 -0.68
N THR A 206 9.77 14.02 0.26
CA THR A 206 9.19 15.11 1.08
C THR A 206 9.75 15.14 2.51
N PRO A 207 10.12 16.32 3.06
CA PRO A 207 10.80 16.41 4.35
C PRO A 207 9.82 16.57 5.50
N ALA A 208 9.48 15.48 6.19
CA ALA A 208 9.01 15.52 7.58
C ALA A 208 9.11 14.13 8.23
N ILE A 209 10.32 13.70 8.58
CA ILE A 209 10.50 12.60 9.54
C ILE A 209 10.93 13.24 10.86
N THR A 210 10.00 13.30 11.80
CA THR A 210 10.20 13.82 13.16
C THR A 210 10.92 12.76 13.98
N THR A 211 11.73 13.17 14.95
CA THR A 211 12.66 12.35 15.74
C THR A 211 11.97 11.31 16.68
N GLY A 212 10.70 10.98 16.46
CA GLY A 212 9.90 10.06 17.25
C GLY A 212 9.57 8.70 16.60
N ASP A 213 9.71 8.54 15.28
CA ASP A 213 9.26 7.33 14.57
C ASP A 213 10.37 6.31 14.28
N LEU A 214 11.50 6.36 14.99
CA LEU A 214 12.62 5.42 14.80
C LEU A 214 12.36 4.01 15.36
N VAL A 215 11.12 3.68 15.71
CA VAL A 215 10.73 2.34 16.17
C VAL A 215 9.35 2.00 15.59
N PHE A 216 9.30 1.32 14.45
CA PHE A 216 8.54 0.07 14.20
C PHE A 216 8.22 -0.19 12.71
N GLN A 217 8.52 -1.42 12.30
CA GLN A 217 7.83 -2.28 11.32
C GLN A 217 7.21 -1.67 10.06
N GLY A 218 7.86 -1.96 8.93
CA GLY A 218 7.17 -2.14 7.64
C GLY A 218 7.60 -1.16 6.56
N SER A 219 8.46 -1.61 5.64
CA SER A 219 8.60 -1.06 4.27
C SER A 219 8.94 0.43 4.11
N GLU A 220 9.68 1.05 5.02
CA GLU A 220 10.08 2.45 4.83
C GLU A 220 11.38 2.59 4.01
N ALA A 221 11.19 3.17 2.82
CA ALA A 221 12.12 3.77 1.87
C ALA A 221 13.63 3.77 2.27
N ILE A 222 14.39 2.94 1.56
CA ILE A 222 15.86 2.84 1.58
C ILE A 222 16.56 4.19 1.31
N GLY A 223 15.90 5.11 0.61
CA GLY A 223 16.37 6.48 0.39
C GLY A 223 16.38 7.34 1.66
N GLY A 224 15.52 7.02 2.65
CA GLY A 224 15.45 7.75 3.92
C GLY A 224 16.73 7.59 4.75
N LEU A 225 17.32 6.39 4.78
CA LEU A 225 18.54 6.11 5.53
C LEU A 225 19.76 6.81 4.94
N LEU A 226 19.87 6.85 3.60
CA LEU A 226 20.96 7.56 2.93
C LEU A 226 20.85 9.08 3.15
N LEU A 227 19.64 9.63 3.12
CA LEU A 227 19.38 11.05 3.38
C LEU A 227 19.64 11.46 4.84
N VAL A 228 19.31 10.60 5.82
CA VAL A 228 19.65 10.83 7.23
C VAL A 228 21.18 10.82 7.42
N MET A 229 21.86 9.91 6.73
CA MET A 229 23.31 9.80 6.76
C MET A 229 24.01 11.02 6.14
N THR A 230 23.59 11.48 4.95
CA THR A 230 24.16 12.67 4.32
C THR A 230 23.97 13.91 5.21
N ARG A 231 22.78 14.10 5.80
CA ARG A 231 22.52 15.18 6.77
C ARG A 231 23.44 15.11 7.99
N ARG A 232 23.63 13.93 8.57
CA ARG A 232 24.52 13.73 9.72
C ARG A 232 25.97 14.02 9.36
N MET A 233 26.41 13.60 8.16
CA MET A 233 27.75 13.87 7.66
C MET A 233 27.99 15.37 7.49
N ILE A 234 27.04 16.10 6.87
CA ILE A 234 27.11 17.55 6.73
C ILE A 234 27.19 18.24 8.10
N ALA A 235 26.35 17.83 9.05
CA ALA A 235 26.38 18.40 10.40
C ALA A 235 27.73 18.18 11.12
N ARG A 236 28.31 16.97 10.99
CA ARG A 236 29.64 16.66 11.54
C ARG A 236 30.74 17.47 10.86
N MET A 237 30.67 17.59 9.54
CA MET A 237 31.58 18.37 8.72
C MET A 237 31.58 19.84 9.18
N VAL A 238 30.42 20.48 9.27
CA VAL A 238 30.27 21.86 9.75
C VAL A 238 30.83 22.02 11.17
N ALA A 239 30.49 21.12 12.09
CA ALA A 239 30.92 21.19 13.49
C ALA A 239 32.45 21.00 13.69
N GLN A 240 33.06 20.13 12.88
CA GLN A 240 34.48 19.80 12.97
C GLN A 240 35.36 20.79 12.19
N MET A 241 34.88 21.28 11.05
CA MET A 241 35.64 22.15 10.17
C MET A 241 35.61 23.62 10.59
N GLY A 242 34.48 24.14 11.10
CA GLY A 242 34.34 25.57 11.41
C GLY A 242 35.39 26.13 12.39
N ARG A 243 35.80 25.33 13.39
CA ARG A 243 36.83 25.74 14.37
C ARG A 243 38.26 25.58 13.86
N ARG A 244 38.53 24.54 13.08
CA ARG A 244 39.87 24.25 12.54
C ARG A 244 40.23 25.23 11.43
N LEU A 245 39.28 25.50 10.53
CA LEU A 245 39.48 26.39 9.38
C LEU A 245 39.77 27.83 9.80
N ALA A 246 39.01 28.40 10.74
CA ALA A 246 39.22 29.78 11.16
C ALA A 246 40.65 30.03 11.70
N GLY A 247 41.17 29.09 12.51
CA GLY A 247 42.54 29.17 13.03
C GLY A 247 43.62 28.95 11.97
N ALA A 248 43.42 27.97 11.07
CA ALA A 248 44.34 27.70 9.97
C ALA A 248 44.41 28.86 8.98
N ILE A 249 43.26 29.42 8.61
CA ILE A 249 43.14 30.59 7.72
C ILE A 249 43.84 31.80 8.33
N ALA A 250 43.53 32.15 9.58
CA ALA A 250 44.18 33.27 10.25
C ALA A 250 45.71 33.10 10.28
N THR A 251 46.19 31.91 10.62
CA THR A 251 47.64 31.61 10.65
C THR A 251 48.28 31.72 9.26
N ARG A 252 47.64 31.15 8.24
CA ARG A 252 48.17 31.11 6.86
C ARG A 252 48.20 32.50 6.24
N ILE A 253 47.17 33.31 6.50
CA ILE A 253 47.09 34.70 6.06
C ILE A 253 48.12 35.57 6.79
N VAL A 254 48.21 35.50 8.12
CA VAL A 254 49.26 36.20 8.88
C VAL A 254 50.66 35.81 8.38
N SER A 255 50.89 34.52 8.10
CA SER A 255 52.19 34.06 7.58
C SER A 255 52.52 34.64 6.20
N SER A 256 51.52 34.89 5.33
CA SER A 256 51.76 35.50 4.02
C SER A 256 52.11 36.99 4.12
N PHE A 257 51.67 37.67 5.18
CA PHE A 257 52.05 39.05 5.48
C PHE A 257 53.52 39.19 5.85
N THR A 258 54.08 38.24 6.61
CA THR A 258 55.48 38.31 7.07
C THR A 258 56.49 38.38 5.93
N GLY A 259 56.22 37.78 4.76
CA GLY A 259 57.13 37.80 3.60
C GLY A 259 57.12 39.10 2.78
N LEU A 260 56.04 39.88 2.83
CA LEU A 260 55.76 40.95 1.85
C LEU A 260 55.71 42.37 2.41
N ILE A 261 55.53 42.55 3.73
CA ILE A 261 55.62 43.87 4.38
C ILE A 261 57.04 44.46 4.17
N GLY A 262 58.06 43.60 4.04
CA GLY A 262 59.43 44.02 3.73
C GLY A 262 59.63 44.74 2.39
N LEU A 263 58.70 44.61 1.44
CA LEU A 263 58.80 45.26 0.11
C LEU A 263 57.92 46.51 -0.03
N ALA A 264 56.82 46.62 0.74
CA ALA A 264 55.88 47.74 0.62
C ALA A 264 56.34 48.99 1.39
N LEU A 265 57.13 48.83 2.46
CA LEU A 265 57.70 49.92 3.27
C LEU A 265 58.70 50.81 2.50
N ILE A 266 58.99 50.51 1.23
CA ILE A 266 59.97 51.23 0.40
C ILE A 266 59.31 52.14 -0.66
N VAL A 267 57.98 52.08 -0.88
CA VAL A 267 57.37 52.71 -2.09
C VAL A 267 56.34 53.81 -1.83
N LYS A 268 55.79 54.04 -0.63
CA LYS A 268 54.77 55.10 -0.42
C LYS A 268 55.23 56.22 0.52
N ASP A 269 55.78 57.27 -0.07
CA ASP A 269 56.09 58.55 0.57
C ASP A 269 54.83 59.25 1.12
N LEU A 270 54.81 59.42 2.45
CA LEU A 270 54.51 60.62 3.24
C LEU A 270 53.21 61.45 3.04
N ILE A 271 52.13 60.97 2.39
CA ILE A 271 50.88 61.76 2.28
C ILE A 271 49.66 61.20 3.05
N ASP A 272 49.69 59.98 3.61
CA ASP A 272 48.60 59.44 4.46
C ASP A 272 49.07 59.01 5.87
N ALA A 273 50.00 59.75 6.50
CA ALA A 273 50.57 59.37 7.80
C ALA A 273 49.54 59.19 8.93
N GLY A 274 48.34 59.76 8.80
CA GLY A 274 47.25 59.60 9.76
C GLY A 274 46.50 58.26 9.67
N GLU A 275 46.59 57.54 8.54
CA GLU A 275 45.86 56.29 8.30
C GLU A 275 46.68 55.03 8.61
N GLY A 276 47.99 55.13 8.80
CA GLY A 276 48.84 53.99 9.15
C GLY A 276 48.97 52.92 8.05
N VAL A 277 49.33 51.70 8.43
CA VAL A 277 49.46 50.55 7.50
C VAL A 277 48.12 49.96 7.03
N PHE A 278 46.99 50.42 7.60
CA PHE A 278 45.67 49.82 7.39
C PHE A 278 45.23 49.70 5.91
N PRO A 279 45.46 50.67 5.01
CA PRO A 279 45.12 50.52 3.59
C PRO A 279 45.88 49.38 2.89
N LEU A 280 47.13 49.14 3.29
CA LEU A 280 47.94 48.03 2.77
C LEU A 280 47.43 46.69 3.31
N ILE A 281 47.04 46.63 4.59
CA ILE A 281 46.39 45.45 5.18
C ILE A 281 45.10 45.14 4.41
N GLU A 282 44.26 46.16 4.15
CA GLU A 282 43.02 46.02 3.40
C GLU A 282 43.26 45.43 2.01
N GLU A 283 44.12 46.06 1.20
CA GLU A 283 44.43 45.62 -0.16
C GLU A 283 44.88 44.16 -0.21
N ARG A 284 45.73 43.77 0.74
CA ARG A 284 46.30 42.42 0.78
C ARG A 284 45.34 41.39 1.34
N MET A 285 44.60 41.68 2.40
CA MET A 285 43.61 40.76 2.93
C MET A 285 42.48 40.50 1.93
N LYS A 286 42.09 41.52 1.14
CA LYS A 286 41.06 41.41 0.10
C LYS A 286 41.56 40.88 -1.25
N SER A 287 42.86 40.68 -1.41
CA SER A 287 43.47 40.23 -2.66
C SER A 287 43.02 38.82 -3.07
N ASP A 288 43.04 38.56 -4.38
CA ASP A 288 42.72 37.24 -4.94
C ASP A 288 43.64 36.14 -4.40
N ASP A 289 44.92 36.46 -4.12
CA ASP A 289 45.88 35.52 -3.55
C ASP A 289 45.47 35.07 -2.13
N SER A 290 45.05 36.02 -1.28
CA SER A 290 44.54 35.71 0.07
C SER A 290 43.26 34.86 0.00
N LYS A 291 42.33 35.22 -0.89
CA LYS A 291 41.10 34.45 -1.14
C LYS A 291 41.42 33.05 -1.67
N GLN A 292 42.43 32.90 -2.52
CA GLN A 292 42.86 31.61 -3.04
C GLN A 292 43.48 30.72 -1.95
N LEU A 293 44.25 31.28 -1.02
CA LEU A 293 44.77 30.54 0.14
C LEU A 293 43.62 29.98 1.01
N ILE A 294 42.57 30.78 1.24
CA ILE A 294 41.38 30.34 1.98
C ILE A 294 40.70 29.19 1.24
N LYS A 295 40.48 29.32 -0.07
CA LYS A 295 39.84 28.28 -0.90
C LYS A 295 40.65 26.97 -0.86
N THR A 296 41.97 27.06 -0.95
CA THR A 296 42.86 25.89 -0.86
C THR A 296 42.76 25.20 0.50
N GLU A 297 42.81 25.95 1.60
CA GLU A 297 42.67 25.38 2.95
C GLU A 297 41.32 24.68 3.16
N ILE A 298 40.24 25.29 2.64
CA ILE A 298 38.91 24.67 2.66
C ILE A 298 38.94 23.38 1.85
N ALA A 299 39.44 23.40 0.61
CA ALA A 299 39.49 22.21 -0.24
C ALA A 299 40.30 21.06 0.39
N GLU A 300 41.45 21.37 0.98
CA GLU A 300 42.32 20.43 1.69
C GLU A 300 41.60 19.84 2.91
N SER A 301 40.95 20.67 3.73
CA SER A 301 40.22 20.20 4.90
C SER A 301 39.01 19.33 4.55
N ILE A 302 38.30 19.64 3.45
CA ILE A 302 37.14 18.88 2.99
C ILE A 302 37.60 17.53 2.46
N SER A 303 38.64 17.52 1.63
CA SER A 303 39.22 16.29 1.09
C SER A 303 39.69 15.36 2.22
N GLY A 304 40.39 15.91 3.22
CA GLY A 304 40.79 15.17 4.42
C GLY A 304 39.61 14.56 5.16
N PHE A 305 38.56 15.36 5.45
CA PHE A 305 37.36 14.86 6.12
C PHE A 305 36.67 13.73 5.36
N VAL A 306 36.50 13.87 4.04
CA VAL A 306 35.87 12.81 3.22
C VAL A 306 36.72 11.54 3.22
N ASN A 307 38.04 11.66 3.04
CA ASN A 307 38.94 10.52 3.04
C ASN A 307 39.00 9.79 4.38
N GLU A 308 38.93 10.52 5.51
CA GLU A 308 38.87 9.92 6.85
C GLU A 308 37.57 9.16 7.10
N ASN A 309 36.45 9.61 6.51
CA ASN A 309 35.12 9.04 6.78
C ASN A 309 34.64 8.05 5.71
N ILE A 310 35.39 7.86 4.62
CA ILE A 310 34.96 7.04 3.49
C ILE A 310 34.69 5.58 3.86
N GLU A 311 35.47 5.02 4.78
CA GLU A 311 35.29 3.67 5.27
C GLU A 311 33.97 3.53 6.02
N THR A 312 33.68 4.42 6.96
CA THR A 312 32.40 4.45 7.67
C THR A 312 31.23 4.58 6.70
N ILE A 313 31.37 5.47 5.70
CA ILE A 313 30.33 5.69 4.70
C ILE A 313 30.06 4.41 3.90
N SER A 314 31.12 3.71 3.51
CA SER A 314 30.99 2.45 2.79
C SER A 314 30.39 1.33 3.62
N GLN A 315 30.75 1.21 4.90
CA GLN A 315 30.21 0.20 5.81
C GLN A 315 28.71 0.41 6.05
N GLU A 316 28.27 1.65 6.28
CA GLU A 316 26.85 1.97 6.45
C GLU A 316 26.06 1.70 5.16
N THR A 317 26.61 2.09 4.01
CA THR A 317 26.00 1.82 2.70
C THR A 317 25.87 0.32 2.42
N ALA A 318 26.93 -0.46 2.70
CA ALA A 318 26.93 -1.91 2.54
C ALA A 318 25.98 -2.61 3.51
N ALA A 319 25.89 -2.13 4.75
CA ALA A 319 24.94 -2.65 5.74
C ALA A 319 23.49 -2.48 5.27
N ASN A 320 23.16 -1.32 4.69
CA ASN A 320 21.83 -1.07 4.11
C ASN A 320 21.55 -2.03 2.93
N MET A 321 22.54 -2.27 2.07
CA MET A 321 22.40 -3.23 0.97
C MET A 321 22.23 -4.67 1.47
N PHE A 322 22.97 -5.06 2.51
CA PHE A 322 22.81 -6.37 3.14
C PHE A 322 21.46 -6.52 3.84
N ALA A 323 20.89 -5.45 4.40
CA ALA A 323 19.55 -5.49 4.97
C ALA A 323 18.48 -5.81 3.91
N MET A 324 18.65 -5.37 2.65
CA MET A 324 17.76 -5.78 1.55
C MET A 324 17.83 -7.29 1.27
N TRP A 325 19.05 -7.83 1.28
CA TRP A 325 19.26 -9.27 1.15
C TRP A 325 18.58 -10.05 2.26
N GLN A 326 18.80 -9.65 3.52
CA GLN A 326 18.18 -10.30 4.67
C GLN A 326 16.65 -10.23 4.61
N SER A 327 16.09 -9.05 4.33
CA SER A 327 14.64 -8.91 4.19
C SER A 327 14.04 -9.78 3.08
N PHE A 328 14.78 -10.02 2.00
CA PHE A 328 14.38 -10.96 0.96
C PHE A 328 14.45 -12.41 1.46
N GLN A 329 15.53 -12.80 2.14
CA GLN A 329 15.66 -14.15 2.70
C GLN A 329 14.57 -14.42 3.72
N ASP A 330 14.31 -13.50 4.65
CA ASP A 330 13.25 -13.62 5.67
C ASP A 330 11.87 -13.84 5.04
N ARG A 331 11.56 -13.12 3.94
CA ARG A 331 10.28 -13.25 3.23
C ARG A 331 10.08 -14.64 2.62
N TYR A 332 11.14 -15.24 2.11
CA TYR A 332 11.10 -16.53 1.43
C TYR A 332 11.71 -17.66 2.27
N ASP A 333 11.93 -17.44 3.57
CA ASP A 333 12.68 -18.32 4.47
C ASP A 333 12.19 -19.76 4.39
N LEU A 334 10.87 -19.96 4.45
CA LEU A 334 10.26 -21.29 4.34
C LEU A 334 10.63 -21.99 3.02
N LEU A 335 10.53 -21.31 1.88
CA LEU A 335 10.87 -21.89 0.58
C LEU A 335 12.38 -22.16 0.44
N LEU A 336 13.21 -21.24 0.93
CA LEU A 336 14.67 -21.37 0.87
C LEU A 336 15.16 -22.51 1.77
N SER A 337 14.63 -22.61 2.99
CA SER A 337 14.91 -23.69 3.93
C SER A 337 14.53 -25.06 3.36
N LEU A 338 13.33 -25.19 2.80
CA LEU A 338 12.89 -26.43 2.14
C LEU A 338 13.80 -26.82 0.96
N ALA A 339 14.25 -25.83 0.18
CA ALA A 339 15.17 -26.06 -0.94
C ALA A 339 16.58 -26.48 -0.47
N ASP A 340 17.04 -26.00 0.68
CA ASP A 340 18.32 -26.44 1.24
C ASP A 340 18.25 -27.85 1.83
N GLN A 341 17.07 -28.27 2.31
CA GLN A 341 16.85 -29.60 2.88
C GLN A 341 16.59 -30.69 1.82
N ASN A 342 16.01 -30.35 0.67
CA ASN A 342 15.61 -31.32 -0.35
C ASN A 342 15.99 -30.89 -1.78
N ALA A 343 16.81 -31.69 -2.45
CA ALA A 343 17.29 -31.40 -3.80
C ALA A 343 16.17 -31.39 -4.86
N ALA A 344 15.15 -32.24 -4.74
CA ALA A 344 14.03 -32.25 -5.67
C ALA A 344 13.16 -30.99 -5.54
N PHE A 345 12.93 -30.51 -4.30
CA PHE A 345 12.24 -29.25 -4.07
C PHE A 345 13.03 -28.05 -4.58
N LYS A 346 14.36 -28.07 -4.41
CA LYS A 346 15.27 -27.09 -5.00
C LYS A 346 15.15 -27.04 -6.52
N ASP A 347 15.19 -28.19 -7.19
CA ASP A 347 15.02 -28.25 -8.65
C ASP A 347 13.62 -27.78 -9.07
N PHE A 348 12.58 -28.15 -8.32
CA PHE A 348 11.22 -27.66 -8.54
C PHE A 348 11.14 -26.12 -8.47
N LEU A 349 11.80 -25.51 -7.48
CA LEU A 349 11.89 -24.05 -7.31
C LEU A 349 12.63 -23.37 -8.47
N ARG A 350 13.70 -24.00 -8.97
CA ARG A 350 14.50 -23.48 -10.10
C ARG A 350 13.73 -23.39 -11.41
N GLU A 351 12.73 -24.25 -11.60
CA GLU A 351 11.87 -24.28 -12.78
C GLU A 351 10.67 -23.33 -12.70
N ARG A 352 10.46 -22.65 -11.57
CA ARG A 352 9.34 -21.71 -11.40
C ARG A 352 9.63 -20.38 -12.09
N GLU A 353 8.58 -19.59 -12.27
CA GLU A 353 8.67 -18.18 -12.63
C GLU A 353 8.56 -17.28 -11.39
N ALA A 354 9.14 -16.08 -11.44
CA ALA A 354 9.11 -15.11 -10.32
C ALA A 354 7.69 -14.82 -9.80
N LYS A 355 6.72 -14.70 -10.71
CA LYS A 355 5.30 -14.44 -10.41
C LYS A 355 4.62 -15.58 -9.65
N GLU A 356 5.18 -16.79 -9.71
CA GLU A 356 4.63 -17.98 -9.06
C GLU A 356 5.09 -18.10 -7.61
N LEU A 357 6.20 -17.45 -7.23
CA LEU A 357 6.85 -17.66 -5.93
C LEU A 357 6.00 -17.21 -4.75
N ALA A 358 5.31 -16.08 -4.85
CA ALA A 358 4.40 -15.63 -3.80
C ALA A 358 3.26 -16.65 -3.59
N ARG A 359 2.69 -17.14 -4.69
CA ARG A 359 1.62 -18.14 -4.67
C ARG A 359 2.10 -19.48 -4.13
N LEU A 360 3.30 -19.90 -4.52
CA LEU A 360 3.93 -21.12 -4.03
C LEU A 360 4.19 -21.03 -2.52
N GLY A 361 4.68 -19.89 -2.03
CA GLY A 361 4.89 -19.63 -0.61
C GLY A 361 3.64 -19.89 0.22
N GLU A 362 2.51 -19.30 -0.20
CA GLU A 362 1.21 -19.47 0.46
C GLU A 362 0.71 -20.92 0.45
N ILE A 363 0.86 -21.63 -0.67
CA ILE A 363 0.47 -23.04 -0.78
C ILE A 363 1.31 -23.90 0.15
N VAL A 364 2.63 -23.69 0.15
CA VAL A 364 3.57 -24.43 0.99
C VAL A 364 3.32 -24.13 2.47
N GLU A 365 3.08 -22.87 2.83
CA GLU A 365 2.73 -22.48 4.19
C GLU A 365 1.45 -23.19 4.65
N LEU A 366 0.41 -23.24 3.81
CA LEU A 366 -0.83 -23.96 4.12
C LEU A 366 -0.58 -25.46 4.37
N ILE A 367 0.24 -26.10 3.53
CA ILE A 367 0.61 -27.52 3.69
C ILE A 367 1.36 -27.73 5.01
N VAL A 368 2.36 -26.90 5.30
CA VAL A 368 3.17 -27.00 6.52
C VAL A 368 2.30 -26.82 7.77
N GLN A 369 1.36 -25.87 7.74
CA GLN A 369 0.46 -25.62 8.87
C GLN A 369 -0.53 -26.77 9.12
N GLN A 370 -0.95 -27.50 8.08
CA GLN A 370 -1.97 -28.56 8.18
C GLN A 370 -1.39 -29.97 8.35
N GLU A 371 -0.33 -30.27 7.61
CA GLU A 371 0.22 -31.62 7.43
C GLU A 371 1.69 -31.72 7.88
N GLY A 372 2.35 -30.59 8.13
CA GLY A 372 3.76 -30.51 8.50
C GLY A 372 4.70 -30.44 7.29
N GLU A 373 5.97 -30.18 7.58
CA GLU A 373 7.01 -30.00 6.56
C GLU A 373 7.23 -31.23 5.65
N PRO A 374 7.27 -32.48 6.16
CA PRO A 374 7.48 -33.65 5.31
C PRO A 374 6.42 -33.82 4.21
N ALA A 375 5.18 -33.36 4.47
CA ALA A 375 4.09 -33.46 3.52
C ALA A 375 4.33 -32.61 2.25
N VAL A 376 5.13 -31.55 2.33
CA VAL A 376 5.52 -30.76 1.14
C VAL A 376 6.29 -31.65 0.15
N PHE A 377 7.19 -32.49 0.66
CA PHE A 377 8.00 -33.38 -0.17
C PHE A 377 7.18 -34.55 -0.71
N GLU A 378 6.32 -35.16 0.11
CA GLU A 378 5.40 -36.21 -0.36
C GLU A 378 4.47 -35.70 -1.47
N ARG A 379 3.95 -34.47 -1.31
CA ARG A 379 3.09 -33.83 -2.31
C ARG A 379 3.84 -33.46 -3.58
N LEU A 380 5.12 -33.09 -3.47
CA LEU A 380 5.99 -32.87 -4.63
C LEU A 380 6.22 -34.18 -5.41
N GLU A 381 6.58 -35.27 -4.73
CA GLU A 381 6.77 -36.59 -5.34
C GLU A 381 5.49 -37.07 -6.04
N GLY A 382 4.34 -36.89 -5.38
CA GLY A 382 3.01 -37.22 -5.94
C GLY A 382 2.49 -36.24 -7.00
N SER A 383 3.25 -35.22 -7.40
CA SER A 383 2.82 -34.14 -8.33
C SER A 383 1.61 -33.29 -7.89
N SER A 384 1.12 -33.49 -6.66
CA SER A 384 -0.02 -32.74 -6.12
C SER A 384 0.36 -31.30 -5.77
N LEU A 385 1.60 -31.02 -5.36
CA LEU A 385 2.10 -29.66 -5.12
C LEU A 385 2.09 -28.83 -6.41
N LYS A 386 2.58 -29.42 -7.52
CA LYS A 386 2.55 -28.78 -8.84
C LYS A 386 1.10 -28.53 -9.28
N THR A 387 0.22 -29.52 -9.08
CA THR A 387 -1.20 -29.40 -9.41
C THR A 387 -1.86 -28.26 -8.63
N ALA A 388 -1.55 -28.12 -7.34
CA ALA A 388 -2.03 -27.03 -6.51
C ALA A 388 -1.56 -25.68 -7.05
N LEU A 389 -0.27 -25.54 -7.37
CA LEU A 389 0.30 -24.31 -7.92
C LEU A 389 -0.31 -23.92 -9.28
N ASP A 390 -0.56 -24.88 -10.15
CA ASP A 390 -1.13 -24.65 -11.50
C ASP A 390 -2.63 -24.33 -11.45
N THR A 391 -3.35 -24.86 -10.45
CA THR A 391 -4.81 -24.76 -10.37
C THR A 391 -5.29 -23.60 -9.51
N LEU A 392 -4.63 -23.36 -8.38
CA LEU A 392 -5.09 -22.37 -7.42
C LEU A 392 -4.70 -20.96 -7.87
N SER A 393 -5.68 -20.06 -7.92
CA SER A 393 -5.45 -18.62 -7.90
C SER A 393 -5.26 -18.14 -6.46
N LEU A 394 -5.03 -16.83 -6.25
CA LEU A 394 -5.02 -16.24 -4.91
C LEU A 394 -6.36 -16.44 -4.19
N ASP A 395 -7.49 -16.30 -4.90
CA ASP A 395 -8.82 -16.54 -4.34
C ASP A 395 -9.05 -18.02 -4.01
N GLY A 396 -8.54 -18.93 -4.85
CA GLY A 396 -8.57 -20.38 -4.56
C GLY A 396 -7.78 -20.75 -3.30
N ILE A 397 -6.63 -20.09 -3.06
CA ILE A 397 -5.84 -20.25 -1.84
C ILE A 397 -6.60 -19.71 -0.62
N GLU A 398 -7.28 -18.58 -0.76
CA GLU A 398 -8.10 -18.06 0.34
C GLU A 398 -9.22 -19.04 0.72
N ILE A 399 -9.90 -19.64 -0.26
CA ILE A 399 -10.88 -20.70 0.00
C ILE A 399 -10.20 -21.89 0.70
N ALA A 400 -9.01 -22.32 0.25
CA ALA A 400 -8.27 -23.40 0.90
C ALA A 400 -7.90 -23.08 2.35
N ARG A 401 -7.56 -21.82 2.64
CA ARG A 401 -7.25 -21.31 3.98
C ARG A 401 -8.48 -21.32 4.89
N GLN A 402 -9.59 -20.75 4.42
CA GLN A 402 -10.86 -20.68 5.17
C GLN A 402 -11.43 -22.07 5.47
N THR A 403 -11.33 -22.98 4.50
CA THR A 403 -11.78 -24.37 4.65
C THR A 403 -10.77 -25.27 5.35
N ARG A 404 -9.54 -24.78 5.58
CA ARG A 404 -8.39 -25.56 6.06
C ARG A 404 -8.18 -26.85 5.27
N SER A 405 -8.28 -26.75 3.95
CA SER A 405 -8.21 -27.89 3.03
C SER A 405 -7.72 -27.43 1.66
N LEU A 406 -6.48 -27.80 1.33
CA LEU A 406 -5.90 -27.54 0.01
C LEU A 406 -6.75 -28.17 -1.11
N GLU A 407 -7.22 -29.39 -0.89
CA GLU A 407 -8.04 -30.12 -1.86
C GLU A 407 -9.39 -29.42 -2.12
N SER A 408 -9.99 -28.81 -1.10
CA SER A 408 -11.22 -28.04 -1.25
C SER A 408 -11.02 -26.79 -2.10
N GLY A 409 -9.93 -26.05 -1.91
CA GLY A 409 -9.57 -24.93 -2.77
C GLY A 409 -9.33 -25.36 -4.22
N ILE A 410 -8.64 -26.48 -4.44
CA ILE A 410 -8.37 -27.03 -5.77
C ILE A 410 -9.68 -27.42 -6.46
N ALA A 411 -10.57 -28.11 -5.74
CA ALA A 411 -11.86 -28.54 -6.26
C ALA A 411 -12.75 -27.35 -6.64
N TRP A 412 -12.81 -26.31 -5.79
CA TRP A 412 -13.52 -25.08 -6.12
C TRP A 412 -12.93 -24.33 -7.32
N SER A 413 -11.61 -24.24 -7.40
CA SER A 413 -10.92 -23.59 -8.53
C SER A 413 -11.17 -24.34 -9.84
N LYS A 414 -11.16 -25.68 -9.84
CA LYS A 414 -11.50 -26.49 -11.02
C LYS A 414 -12.96 -26.34 -11.44
N LEU A 415 -13.86 -26.27 -10.47
CA LEU A 415 -15.29 -26.19 -10.72
C LEU A 415 -15.71 -24.80 -11.25
N ALA A 416 -15.20 -23.74 -10.61
CA ALA A 416 -15.55 -22.35 -10.92
C ALA A 416 -14.74 -21.77 -12.08
N GLY A 417 -13.52 -22.27 -12.32
CA GLY A 417 -12.59 -21.70 -13.29
C GLY A 417 -12.31 -20.23 -12.99
N ASP A 418 -12.53 -19.38 -13.99
CA ASP A 418 -12.29 -17.93 -13.88
C ASP A 418 -13.23 -17.20 -12.89
N ARG A 419 -14.27 -17.86 -12.37
CA ARG A 419 -15.24 -17.29 -11.42
C ARG A 419 -15.01 -17.70 -9.97
N VAL A 420 -13.82 -18.19 -9.64
CA VAL A 420 -13.46 -18.60 -8.27
C VAL A 420 -13.49 -17.42 -7.28
N ASP A 421 -13.22 -16.21 -7.77
CA ASP A 421 -13.37 -14.96 -7.04
C ASP A 421 -14.83 -14.74 -6.58
N GLU A 422 -15.82 -15.07 -7.42
CA GLU A 422 -17.24 -14.97 -7.08
C GLU A 422 -17.67 -16.02 -6.06
N VAL A 423 -17.10 -17.23 -6.11
CA VAL A 423 -17.31 -18.28 -5.10
C VAL A 423 -16.86 -17.80 -3.73
N LEU A 424 -15.69 -17.14 -3.68
CA LEU A 424 -15.15 -16.53 -2.47
C LEU A 424 -16.02 -15.34 -2.02
N ARG A 425 -16.30 -14.39 -2.93
CA ARG A 425 -17.08 -13.17 -2.67
C ARG A 425 -18.47 -13.44 -2.11
N PHE A 426 -19.11 -14.52 -2.52
CA PHE A 426 -20.45 -14.90 -2.07
C PHE A 426 -20.45 -16.01 -1.01
N ASP A 427 -19.29 -16.38 -0.47
CA ASP A 427 -19.11 -17.41 0.56
C ASP A 427 -19.78 -18.76 0.22
N VAL A 428 -19.84 -19.12 -1.06
CA VAL A 428 -20.52 -20.36 -1.52
C VAL A 428 -19.85 -21.60 -0.91
N TYR A 429 -18.52 -21.56 -0.79
CA TYR A 429 -17.70 -22.63 -0.19
C TYR A 429 -18.04 -22.93 1.28
N SER A 430 -18.68 -22.00 1.99
CA SER A 430 -19.10 -22.18 3.39
C SER A 430 -20.42 -22.97 3.53
N ARG A 431 -21.22 -23.04 2.45
CA ARG A 431 -22.56 -23.63 2.46
C ARG A 431 -22.67 -24.91 1.64
N ILE A 432 -21.88 -25.03 0.58
CA ILE A 432 -21.91 -26.16 -0.34
C ILE A 432 -20.50 -26.77 -0.41
N ARG A 433 -20.41 -28.08 -0.65
CA ARG A 433 -19.16 -28.72 -1.07
C ARG A 433 -19.09 -28.85 -2.59
N PRO A 434 -17.90 -28.78 -3.22
CA PRO A 434 -17.75 -28.86 -4.67
C PRO A 434 -18.47 -30.04 -5.33
N GLU A 435 -18.57 -31.18 -4.64
CA GLU A 435 -19.21 -32.40 -5.17
C GLU A 435 -20.75 -32.33 -5.16
N GLN A 436 -21.34 -31.34 -4.47
CA GLN A 436 -22.78 -31.18 -4.30
C GLN A 436 -23.41 -30.19 -5.30
N ILE A 437 -22.62 -29.66 -6.23
CA ILE A 437 -23.09 -28.69 -7.22
C ILE A 437 -22.39 -28.90 -8.56
N SER A 438 -23.16 -28.89 -9.65
CA SER A 438 -22.61 -28.99 -10.99
C SER A 438 -22.11 -27.63 -11.49
N GLN A 439 -21.16 -27.60 -12.43
CA GLN A 439 -20.67 -26.35 -13.00
C GLN A 439 -21.78 -25.47 -13.63
N PRO A 440 -22.75 -26.02 -14.40
CA PRO A 440 -23.87 -25.23 -14.91
C PRO A 440 -24.74 -24.63 -13.80
N GLU A 441 -24.99 -25.38 -12.73
CA GLU A 441 -25.78 -24.93 -11.58
C GLU A 441 -25.04 -23.83 -10.80
N LEU A 442 -23.74 -24.00 -10.55
CA LEU A 442 -22.89 -22.97 -9.96
C LEU A 442 -22.91 -21.69 -10.79
N ASN A 443 -22.80 -21.79 -12.11
CA ASN A 443 -22.84 -20.62 -12.97
C ASN A 443 -24.15 -19.84 -12.85
N ARG A 444 -25.30 -20.54 -12.82
CA ARG A 444 -26.61 -19.90 -12.61
C ARG A 444 -26.72 -19.27 -11.23
N LEU A 445 -26.23 -19.96 -10.19
CA LEU A 445 -26.21 -19.46 -8.82
C LEU A 445 -25.43 -18.16 -8.75
N LEU A 446 -24.19 -18.14 -9.23
CA LEU A 446 -23.34 -16.95 -9.22
C LEU A 446 -23.92 -15.81 -10.08
N SER A 447 -24.63 -16.12 -11.17
CA SER A 447 -25.32 -15.12 -12.01
C SER A 447 -26.49 -14.40 -11.34
N VAL A 448 -26.92 -14.80 -10.14
CA VAL A 448 -27.88 -14.04 -9.33
C VAL A 448 -27.26 -12.69 -8.88
N ASP A 449 -25.93 -12.65 -8.74
CA ASP A 449 -25.11 -11.46 -8.43
C ASP A 449 -25.57 -10.68 -7.19
N ASP A 450 -25.90 -11.40 -6.12
CA ASP A 450 -26.32 -10.84 -4.84
C ASP A 450 -25.88 -11.76 -3.71
N SER A 451 -25.04 -11.26 -2.80
CA SER A 451 -24.43 -12.10 -1.76
C SER A 451 -25.48 -12.76 -0.86
N THR A 452 -26.53 -12.04 -0.48
CA THR A 452 -27.58 -12.59 0.40
C THR A 452 -28.40 -13.64 -0.32
N ALA A 453 -28.81 -13.36 -1.56
CA ALA A 453 -29.58 -14.31 -2.35
C ALA A 453 -28.77 -15.58 -2.66
N VAL A 454 -27.53 -15.43 -3.12
CA VAL A 454 -26.64 -16.54 -3.44
C VAL A 454 -26.40 -17.41 -2.21
N TYR A 455 -26.11 -16.79 -1.06
CA TYR A 455 -25.88 -17.51 0.19
C TYR A 455 -27.08 -18.34 0.64
N ARG A 456 -28.30 -17.78 0.58
CA ARG A 456 -29.53 -18.50 0.94
C ARG A 456 -29.87 -19.60 -0.06
N LEU A 457 -29.76 -19.31 -1.36
CA LEU A 457 -29.96 -20.30 -2.42
C LEU A 457 -28.95 -21.44 -2.28
N ALA A 458 -27.71 -21.15 -1.88
CA ALA A 458 -26.68 -22.15 -1.70
C ALA A 458 -27.01 -23.14 -0.57
N ALA A 459 -27.67 -22.67 0.50
CA ALA A 459 -28.08 -23.51 1.63
C ALA A 459 -29.20 -24.51 1.28
N LEU A 460 -29.90 -24.32 0.15
CA LEU A 460 -31.00 -25.20 -0.26
C LEU A 460 -30.52 -26.59 -0.72
N PRO A 461 -31.34 -27.64 -0.55
CA PRO A 461 -31.10 -28.94 -1.18
C PRO A 461 -30.95 -28.80 -2.71
N SER A 462 -30.10 -29.63 -3.32
CA SER A 462 -29.77 -29.54 -4.75
C SER A 462 -31.00 -29.51 -5.67
N VAL A 463 -32.00 -30.36 -5.43
CA VAL A 463 -33.25 -30.38 -6.22
C VAL A 463 -34.03 -29.07 -6.10
N ALA A 464 -34.15 -28.53 -4.88
CA ALA A 464 -34.85 -27.28 -4.64
C ALA A 464 -34.11 -26.08 -5.26
N ARG A 465 -32.79 -26.05 -5.11
CA ARG A 465 -31.91 -25.03 -5.67
C ARG A 465 -31.98 -25.03 -7.20
N GLU A 466 -31.85 -26.19 -7.84
CA GLU A 466 -31.94 -26.31 -9.30
C GLU A 466 -33.31 -25.81 -9.82
N ARG A 467 -34.40 -26.16 -9.13
CA ARG A 467 -35.74 -25.73 -9.51
C ARG A 467 -35.90 -24.22 -9.46
N LEU A 468 -35.44 -23.57 -8.39
CA LEU A 468 -35.49 -22.12 -8.27
C LEU A 468 -34.55 -21.44 -9.27
N LEU A 469 -33.33 -21.95 -9.47
CA LEU A 469 -32.37 -21.42 -10.44
C LEU A 469 -32.79 -21.61 -11.91
N ALA A 470 -33.83 -22.39 -12.19
CA ALA A 470 -34.45 -22.47 -13.51
C ALA A 470 -35.33 -21.25 -13.85
N LEU A 471 -35.72 -20.45 -12.84
CA LEU A 471 -36.47 -19.22 -13.03
C LEU A 471 -35.55 -18.09 -13.56
N PRO A 472 -36.11 -17.02 -14.16
CA PRO A 472 -35.31 -15.88 -14.60
C PRO A 472 -34.47 -15.26 -13.46
N PRO A 473 -33.19 -14.93 -13.65
CA PRO A 473 -32.28 -14.50 -12.57
C PRO A 473 -32.80 -13.33 -11.74
N ALA A 474 -33.43 -12.34 -12.38
CA ALA A 474 -34.02 -11.19 -11.67
C ALA A 474 -35.17 -11.61 -10.72
N LYS A 475 -35.99 -12.59 -11.12
CA LYS A 475 -37.08 -13.12 -10.30
C LYS A 475 -36.51 -13.92 -9.13
N VAL A 476 -35.51 -14.78 -9.39
CA VAL A 476 -34.81 -15.54 -8.34
C VAL A 476 -34.16 -14.62 -7.31
N ARG A 477 -33.41 -13.62 -7.76
CA ARG A 477 -32.80 -12.60 -6.88
C ARG A 477 -33.85 -11.94 -6.00
N SER A 478 -34.95 -11.50 -6.60
CA SER A 478 -36.03 -10.83 -5.89
C SER A 478 -36.71 -11.71 -4.84
N LEU A 479 -36.86 -13.01 -5.13
CA LEU A 479 -37.41 -13.97 -4.18
C LEU A 479 -36.42 -14.27 -3.06
N ALA A 480 -35.18 -14.65 -3.41
CA ALA A 480 -34.18 -15.07 -2.43
C ALA A 480 -33.68 -13.94 -1.50
N THR A 481 -33.79 -12.68 -1.92
CA THR A 481 -33.54 -11.53 -1.02
C THR A 481 -34.66 -11.32 0.00
N ARG A 482 -35.90 -11.66 -0.35
CA ARG A 482 -37.10 -11.38 0.45
C ARG A 482 -37.58 -12.56 1.28
N LEU A 483 -37.29 -13.78 0.84
CA LEU A 483 -37.66 -15.03 1.50
C LEU A 483 -36.46 -15.63 2.25
N ASP A 484 -36.73 -16.31 3.36
CA ASP A 484 -35.73 -17.08 4.09
C ASP A 484 -35.49 -18.48 3.49
N GLU A 485 -34.59 -19.26 4.09
CA GLU A 485 -34.20 -20.59 3.59
C GLU A 485 -35.36 -21.61 3.64
N GLU A 486 -36.22 -21.54 4.67
CA GLU A 486 -37.36 -22.44 4.84
C GLU A 486 -38.47 -22.11 3.82
N GLU A 487 -38.75 -20.83 3.65
CA GLU A 487 -39.71 -20.32 2.65
C GLU A 487 -39.27 -20.64 1.22
N LEU A 488 -37.98 -20.48 0.90
CA LEU A 488 -37.44 -20.84 -0.41
C LEU A 488 -37.52 -22.35 -0.66
N ALA A 489 -37.20 -23.17 0.33
CA ALA A 489 -37.34 -24.63 0.23
C ALA A 489 -38.81 -25.04 0.03
N ALA A 490 -39.73 -24.41 0.77
CA ALA A 490 -41.16 -24.65 0.62
C ALA A 490 -41.66 -24.25 -0.77
N LEU A 491 -41.27 -23.08 -1.28
CA LEU A 491 -41.61 -22.61 -2.62
C LEU A 491 -41.11 -23.56 -3.70
N ALA A 492 -39.86 -24.02 -3.59
CA ALA A 492 -39.28 -24.95 -4.55
C ALA A 492 -40.06 -26.28 -4.60
N ARG A 493 -40.52 -26.76 -3.44
CA ARG A 493 -41.31 -27.99 -3.37
C ARG A 493 -42.69 -27.82 -4.00
N TYR A 494 -43.36 -26.69 -3.78
CA TYR A 494 -44.60 -26.39 -4.49
C TYR A 494 -44.39 -26.30 -6.01
N GLU A 495 -43.30 -25.69 -6.47
CA GLU A 495 -42.93 -25.63 -7.90
C GLU A 495 -42.64 -27.01 -8.52
N THR A 496 -42.31 -28.01 -7.71
CA THR A 496 -42.05 -29.38 -8.15
C THR A 496 -43.30 -30.26 -8.10
N GLU A 497 -44.10 -30.15 -7.06
CA GLU A 497 -45.21 -31.08 -6.80
C GLU A 497 -46.56 -30.57 -7.33
N LEU A 498 -46.79 -29.26 -7.44
CA LEU A 498 -48.05 -28.72 -7.95
C LEU A 498 -48.14 -28.78 -9.49
N PRO A 499 -49.37 -28.86 -10.06
CA PRO A 499 -49.62 -28.62 -11.47
C PRO A 499 -49.04 -27.27 -11.94
N GLU A 500 -48.53 -27.24 -13.17
CA GLU A 500 -47.84 -26.08 -13.76
C GLU A 500 -48.63 -24.77 -13.64
N LYS A 501 -49.97 -24.84 -13.75
CA LYS A 501 -50.86 -23.68 -13.60
C LYS A 501 -50.86 -23.14 -12.17
N SER A 502 -50.96 -24.01 -11.17
CA SER A 502 -51.00 -23.64 -9.75
C SER A 502 -49.65 -23.22 -9.21
N ALA A 503 -48.57 -23.89 -9.63
CA ALA A 503 -47.21 -23.46 -9.37
C ALA A 503 -46.98 -22.01 -9.84
N ARG A 504 -47.33 -21.70 -11.09
CA ARG A 504 -47.24 -20.33 -11.64
C ARG A 504 -48.08 -19.31 -10.87
N ALA A 505 -49.35 -19.63 -10.57
CA ALA A 505 -50.23 -18.74 -9.83
C ALA A 505 -49.67 -18.44 -8.43
N LEU A 506 -49.15 -19.47 -7.75
CA LEU A 506 -48.46 -19.32 -6.48
C LEU A 506 -47.21 -18.44 -6.61
N LEU A 507 -46.33 -18.74 -7.57
CA LEU A 507 -45.10 -18.02 -7.79
C LEU A 507 -45.33 -16.53 -8.07
N ASP A 508 -46.33 -16.19 -8.89
CA ASP A 508 -46.67 -14.81 -9.20
C ASP A 508 -47.25 -14.09 -7.97
N SER A 509 -48.14 -14.76 -7.25
CA SER A 509 -48.69 -14.28 -5.97
C SER A 509 -47.60 -14.00 -4.92
N VAL A 510 -46.61 -14.87 -4.80
CA VAL A 510 -45.48 -14.73 -3.86
C VAL A 510 -44.51 -13.64 -4.33
N SER A 511 -44.32 -13.51 -5.64
CA SER A 511 -43.46 -12.46 -6.21
C SER A 511 -44.03 -11.06 -5.93
N GLU A 512 -45.35 -10.93 -5.97
CA GLU A 512 -46.08 -9.71 -5.61
C GLU A 512 -46.10 -9.47 -4.09
N ASN A 513 -46.36 -10.50 -3.29
CA ASN A 513 -46.42 -10.41 -1.83
C ASN A 513 -45.67 -11.57 -1.13
N PRO A 514 -44.38 -11.38 -0.82
CA PRO A 514 -43.53 -12.41 -0.21
C PRO A 514 -44.04 -12.93 1.14
N ALA A 515 -44.74 -12.09 1.92
CA ALA A 515 -45.30 -12.48 3.23
C ALA A 515 -46.37 -13.59 3.14
N ARG A 516 -46.81 -13.94 1.93
CA ARG A 516 -47.67 -15.12 1.72
C ARG A 516 -46.92 -16.42 1.97
N MET A 517 -45.60 -16.46 1.72
CA MET A 517 -44.81 -17.68 1.95
C MET A 517 -44.68 -18.03 3.42
N GLU A 518 -44.59 -17.05 4.32
CA GLU A 518 -44.55 -17.30 5.77
C GLU A 518 -45.71 -18.19 6.22
N LYS A 519 -46.90 -18.01 5.63
CA LYS A 519 -48.07 -18.86 5.91
C LYS A 519 -47.96 -20.22 5.22
N LEU A 520 -47.60 -20.22 3.95
CA LEU A 520 -47.57 -21.43 3.11
C LEU A 520 -46.42 -22.39 3.45
N ALA A 521 -45.36 -21.89 4.07
CA ALA A 521 -44.22 -22.66 4.57
C ALA A 521 -44.49 -23.29 5.95
N ARG A 522 -45.60 -22.95 6.63
CA ARG A 522 -45.91 -23.50 7.96
C ARG A 522 -45.96 -25.02 7.96
N PHE A 523 -45.36 -25.60 9.00
CA PHE A 523 -45.28 -27.04 9.20
C PHE A 523 -46.64 -27.74 9.04
N GLY A 524 -46.72 -28.65 8.08
CA GLY A 524 -47.89 -29.48 7.79
C GLY A 524 -49.04 -28.80 7.05
N LEU A 525 -48.98 -27.48 6.76
CA LEU A 525 -49.89 -26.87 5.78
C LEU A 525 -49.50 -27.29 4.36
N GLN A 526 -48.21 -27.32 4.07
CA GLN A 526 -47.71 -27.78 2.77
C GLN A 526 -48.15 -29.21 2.45
N GLU A 527 -48.02 -30.14 3.41
CA GLU A 527 -48.52 -31.52 3.25
C GLU A 527 -50.03 -31.57 3.03
N ALA A 528 -50.80 -30.71 3.71
CA ALA A 528 -52.25 -30.65 3.53
C ALA A 528 -52.67 -30.10 2.16
N VAL A 529 -51.92 -29.13 1.62
CA VAL A 529 -52.15 -28.63 0.26
C VAL A 529 -51.88 -29.74 -0.76
N LEU A 530 -50.75 -30.44 -0.62
CA LEU A 530 -50.33 -31.50 -1.53
C LEU A 530 -51.16 -32.78 -1.39
N ALA A 531 -51.79 -33.01 -0.23
CA ALA A 531 -52.72 -34.12 -0.02
C ALA A 531 -54.15 -33.82 -0.52
N SER A 532 -54.44 -32.58 -0.93
CA SER A 532 -55.76 -32.20 -1.43
C SER A 532 -56.01 -32.82 -2.81
N ALA A 533 -57.20 -33.38 -3.03
CA ALA A 533 -57.54 -33.98 -4.33
C ALA A 533 -57.64 -32.95 -5.46
N ASP A 534 -57.91 -31.68 -5.12
CA ASP A 534 -57.88 -30.52 -6.01
C ASP A 534 -56.92 -29.47 -5.42
N GLU A 535 -55.66 -29.57 -5.84
CA GLU A 535 -54.57 -28.69 -5.40
C GLU A 535 -54.77 -27.24 -5.86
N ASP A 536 -55.38 -27.03 -7.04
CA ASP A 536 -55.74 -25.70 -7.55
C ASP A 536 -56.73 -25.02 -6.59
N ALA A 537 -57.77 -25.75 -6.18
CA ALA A 537 -58.76 -25.24 -5.24
C ALA A 537 -58.19 -24.96 -3.84
N ALA A 538 -57.21 -25.74 -3.39
CA ALA A 538 -56.51 -25.53 -2.12
C ALA A 538 -55.65 -24.26 -2.14
N ILE A 539 -54.86 -24.06 -3.21
CA ILE A 539 -54.03 -22.86 -3.40
C ILE A 539 -54.90 -21.62 -3.56
N ASP A 540 -55.93 -21.66 -4.41
CA ASP A 540 -56.85 -20.53 -4.59
C ASP A 540 -57.50 -20.10 -3.26
N MET A 541 -57.86 -21.07 -2.41
CA MET A 541 -58.43 -20.79 -1.09
C MET A 541 -57.45 -20.06 -0.18
N LEU A 542 -56.17 -20.44 -0.19
CA LEU A 542 -55.13 -19.82 0.64
C LEU A 542 -54.67 -18.45 0.11
N LEU A 543 -54.67 -18.28 -1.21
CA LEU A 543 -54.24 -17.05 -1.86
C LEU A 543 -55.34 -15.98 -1.92
N ASN A 544 -56.60 -16.35 -1.68
CA ASN A 544 -57.72 -15.42 -1.77
C ASN A 544 -57.64 -14.30 -0.70
N PRO A 545 -57.41 -13.04 -1.10
CA PRO A 545 -57.28 -11.92 -0.16
C PRO A 545 -58.57 -11.65 0.65
N GLY A 546 -59.74 -12.12 0.17
CA GLY A 546 -61.03 -11.96 0.84
C GLY A 546 -61.37 -13.05 1.87
N GLY A 547 -60.57 -14.11 2.00
CA GLY A 547 -60.89 -15.26 2.86
C GLY A 547 -61.02 -14.91 4.35
N THR A 548 -60.25 -13.93 4.84
CA THR A 548 -60.21 -13.59 6.28
C THR A 548 -61.49 -13.01 6.85
N PHE A 549 -62.44 -12.53 6.03
CA PHE A 549 -63.74 -12.00 6.49
C PHE A 549 -64.94 -12.32 5.58
N SER A 550 -64.78 -13.15 4.54
CA SER A 550 -65.89 -13.50 3.64
C SER A 550 -66.67 -14.72 4.12
N LEU A 551 -67.85 -14.49 4.72
CA LEU A 551 -68.79 -15.56 5.10
C LEU A 551 -69.25 -16.38 3.89
N PHE A 552 -69.51 -15.72 2.76
CA PHE A 552 -69.98 -16.41 1.55
C PHE A 552 -68.88 -17.27 0.93
N GLY A 553 -67.64 -16.76 0.89
CA GLY A 553 -66.47 -17.53 0.45
C GLY A 553 -66.24 -18.75 1.35
N MET A 554 -66.31 -18.56 2.66
CA MET A 554 -66.17 -19.63 3.65
C MET A 554 -67.20 -20.76 3.46
N VAL A 555 -68.47 -20.43 3.21
CA VAL A 555 -69.52 -21.45 3.00
C VAL A 555 -69.27 -22.23 1.71
N ASN A 556 -68.86 -21.55 0.62
CA ASN A 556 -68.56 -22.20 -0.64
C ASN A 556 -67.33 -23.12 -0.54
N ASP A 557 -66.28 -22.65 0.11
CA ASP A 557 -65.03 -23.40 0.31
C ASP A 557 -65.20 -24.56 1.30
N PHE A 558 -66.07 -24.43 2.31
CA PHE A 558 -66.46 -25.56 3.16
C PHE A 558 -67.16 -26.67 2.37
N GLY A 559 -67.89 -26.32 1.32
CA GLY A 559 -68.47 -27.27 0.37
C GLY A 559 -67.40 -28.14 -0.32
N LYS A 560 -66.27 -27.53 -0.70
CA LYS A 560 -65.12 -28.24 -1.31
C LYS A 560 -64.45 -29.20 -0.32
N VAL A 561 -64.28 -28.78 0.93
CA VAL A 561 -63.75 -29.64 2.00
C VAL A 561 -64.67 -30.83 2.25
N ARG A 562 -66.00 -30.59 2.33
CA ARG A 562 -66.99 -31.65 2.52
C ARG A 562 -67.02 -32.64 1.35
N ALA A 563 -66.76 -32.16 0.13
CA ALA A 563 -66.66 -32.98 -1.06
C ALA A 563 -65.34 -33.79 -1.15
N GLY A 564 -64.41 -33.60 -0.19
CA GLY A 564 -63.10 -34.24 -0.19
C GLY A 564 -62.13 -33.67 -1.22
N GLN A 565 -62.43 -32.50 -1.79
CA GLN A 565 -61.57 -31.84 -2.79
C GLN A 565 -60.38 -31.15 -2.13
N VAL A 566 -60.58 -30.57 -0.94
CA VAL A 566 -59.56 -29.83 -0.20
C VAL A 566 -59.43 -30.39 1.21
N GLU A 567 -58.19 -30.60 1.67
CA GLU A 567 -57.92 -31.14 2.99
C GLU A 567 -58.41 -30.17 4.09
N PRO A 568 -59.08 -30.64 5.17
CA PRO A 568 -59.70 -29.76 6.16
C PRO A 568 -58.73 -28.78 6.84
N ARG A 569 -57.45 -29.16 6.93
CA ARG A 569 -56.41 -28.30 7.52
C ARG A 569 -56.17 -27.03 6.71
N VAL A 570 -56.23 -27.11 5.37
CA VAL A 570 -56.11 -25.95 4.48
C VAL A 570 -57.21 -24.92 4.77
N PHE A 571 -58.44 -25.40 4.99
CA PHE A 571 -59.58 -24.54 5.30
C PHE A 571 -59.44 -23.85 6.66
N VAL A 572 -58.98 -24.56 7.70
CA VAL A 572 -58.77 -23.96 9.03
C VAL A 572 -57.74 -22.85 8.99
N GLU A 573 -56.65 -23.02 8.23
CA GLU A 573 -55.61 -21.99 8.07
C GLU A 573 -56.08 -20.80 7.21
N ALA A 574 -56.84 -21.05 6.13
CA ALA A 574 -57.41 -19.98 5.30
C ALA A 574 -58.40 -19.09 6.08
N TYR A 575 -59.15 -19.69 7.00
CA TYR A 575 -60.30 -19.08 7.68
C TYR A 575 -60.13 -18.97 9.21
N THR A 576 -58.90 -18.95 9.74
CA THR A 576 -58.67 -18.98 11.20
C THR A 576 -59.39 -17.84 11.94
N TRP A 577 -59.32 -16.61 11.41
CA TRP A 577 -59.96 -15.45 12.03
C TRP A 577 -61.48 -15.45 11.86
N THR A 578 -62.02 -15.82 10.69
CA THR A 578 -63.48 -15.95 10.52
C THR A 578 -64.02 -17.04 11.44
N LEU A 579 -63.34 -18.18 11.58
CA LEU A 579 -63.72 -19.24 12.50
C LEU A 579 -63.74 -18.74 13.95
N ALA A 580 -62.71 -18.00 14.39
CA ALA A 580 -62.67 -17.44 15.74
C ALA A 580 -63.80 -16.42 15.98
N VAL A 581 -64.03 -15.50 15.05
CA VAL A 581 -65.07 -14.47 15.15
C VAL A 581 -66.47 -15.08 15.10
N THR A 582 -66.71 -16.04 14.20
CA THR A 582 -68.00 -16.73 14.08
C THR A 582 -68.27 -17.60 15.32
N ALA A 583 -67.28 -18.29 15.85
CA ALA A 583 -67.40 -19.04 17.10
C ALA A 583 -67.72 -18.11 18.28
N LEU A 584 -67.05 -16.96 18.38
CA LEU A 584 -67.33 -15.96 19.41
C LEU A 584 -68.75 -15.38 19.26
N ALA A 585 -69.17 -15.03 18.05
CA ALA A 585 -70.51 -14.51 17.78
C ALA A 585 -71.59 -15.54 18.10
N LEU A 586 -71.36 -16.81 17.74
CA LEU A 586 -72.25 -17.92 18.08
C LEU A 586 -72.34 -18.11 19.60
N LEU A 587 -71.22 -18.03 20.30
CA LEU A 587 -71.17 -18.13 21.77
C LEU A 587 -71.92 -16.96 22.43
N ILE A 588 -71.73 -15.73 21.95
CA ILE A 588 -72.51 -14.56 22.41
C ILE A 588 -74.00 -14.77 22.13
N PHE A 589 -74.37 -15.25 20.94
CA PHE A 589 -75.76 -15.53 20.58
C PHE A 589 -76.37 -16.59 21.49
N ILE A 590 -75.66 -17.69 21.76
CA ILE A 590 -76.09 -18.74 22.70
C ILE A 590 -76.27 -18.15 24.10
N ILE A 591 -75.37 -17.28 24.57
CA ILE A 591 -75.51 -16.60 25.86
C ILE A 591 -76.75 -15.69 25.87
N LEU A 592 -77.02 -14.95 24.80
CA LEU A 592 -78.20 -14.08 24.68
C LEU A 592 -79.50 -14.89 24.66
N VAL A 593 -79.55 -16.00 23.92
CA VAL A 593 -80.69 -16.92 23.87
C VAL A 593 -80.89 -17.59 25.23
N ALA A 594 -79.82 -18.09 25.85
CA ALA A 594 -79.87 -18.66 27.20
C ALA A 594 -80.36 -17.63 28.23
N ARG A 595 -79.99 -16.35 28.08
CA ARG A 595 -80.46 -15.25 28.90
C ARG A 595 -81.94 -14.91 28.65
N MET A 596 -82.43 -15.02 27.41
CA MET A 596 -83.86 -14.88 27.10
C MET A 596 -84.68 -16.02 27.69
N ILE A 597 -84.21 -17.27 27.57
CA ILE A 597 -84.93 -18.46 28.06
C ILE A 597 -84.92 -18.52 29.59
N ARG A 598 -83.84 -18.10 30.27
CA ARG A 598 -83.73 -18.15 31.74
C ARG A 598 -84.37 -16.98 32.49
N GLY A 599 -84.99 -16.02 31.81
CA GLY A 599 -85.74 -14.92 32.44
C GLY A 599 -84.87 -13.89 33.18
N ARG A 600 -85.31 -12.62 33.15
CA ARG A 600 -84.74 -11.57 34.00
C ARG A 600 -85.01 -11.94 35.46
N ARG A 601 -83.96 -12.19 36.25
CA ARG A 601 -84.06 -12.18 37.72
C ARG A 601 -84.67 -10.85 38.14
N THR A 602 -85.92 -10.89 38.60
CA THR A 602 -86.61 -9.74 39.17
C THR A 602 -85.93 -9.42 40.50
N THR A 603 -85.17 -8.32 40.55
CA THR A 603 -84.72 -7.76 41.82
C THR A 603 -85.95 -7.29 42.60
N ILE A 604 -86.33 -8.04 43.63
CA ILE A 604 -87.33 -7.60 44.60
C ILE A 604 -86.62 -6.61 45.53
N ILE A 605 -87.02 -5.34 45.46
CA ILE A 605 -86.55 -4.33 46.40
C ILE A 605 -87.51 -4.37 47.59
N VAL A 606 -87.05 -4.91 48.74
CA VAL A 606 -87.82 -4.86 49.99
C VAL A 606 -87.54 -3.53 50.68
N LYS A 607 -88.56 -2.67 50.75
CA LYS A 607 -88.55 -1.41 51.51
C LYS A 607 -89.35 -1.59 52.80
N ASP A 608 -88.87 -1.04 53.92
CA ASP A 608 -89.67 -0.96 55.14
C ASP A 608 -90.80 0.08 55.03
N GLN A 609 -91.69 0.12 56.02
CA GLN A 609 -92.77 1.10 56.11
C GLN A 609 -92.29 2.57 56.26
N HIS A 610 -90.98 2.81 56.37
CA HIS A 610 -90.36 4.14 56.39
C HIS A 610 -89.55 4.45 55.11
N GLY A 611 -89.67 3.60 54.08
CA GLY A 611 -89.04 3.79 52.77
C GLY A 611 -87.54 3.47 52.70
N ARG A 612 -86.95 2.84 53.73
CA ARG A 612 -85.53 2.45 53.73
C ARG A 612 -85.35 1.04 53.12
N GLU A 613 -84.39 0.92 52.21
CA GLU A 613 -84.00 -0.36 51.58
C GLU A 613 -83.33 -1.26 52.65
N ILE A 614 -84.00 -2.35 53.05
CA ILE A 614 -83.51 -3.24 54.13
C ILE A 614 -82.74 -4.46 53.60
N GLY A 615 -82.67 -4.63 52.28
CA GLY A 615 -81.91 -5.74 51.70
C GLY A 615 -82.27 -6.00 50.24
N ARG A 616 -81.23 -6.20 49.43
CA ARG A 616 -81.35 -6.55 48.01
C ARG A 616 -81.18 -8.07 47.86
N GLY A 617 -82.29 -8.79 47.90
CA GLY A 617 -82.31 -10.23 47.61
C GLY A 617 -82.24 -10.47 46.10
N LYS A 618 -81.28 -11.31 45.66
CA LYS A 618 -81.25 -11.88 44.31
C LYS A 618 -81.85 -13.28 44.41
N GLU A 619 -82.94 -13.57 43.70
CA GLU A 619 -83.21 -14.95 43.25
C GLU A 619 -82.28 -15.29 42.09
#